data_AF-A0A7V4QTQ5-F1
#
_entry.id   AF-A0A7V4QTQ5-F1
#
_cell.length_a   1.000
_cell.length_b   1.000
_cell.length_c   1.000
_cell.angle_alpha   90.00
_cell.angle_beta   90.00
_cell.angle_gamma   90.00
#
_symmetry.space_group_name_H-M   'P 1'
#
loop_
_entity.id
_entity.type
_entity.pdbx_description
1 polymer ?
#
loop_
_entity_poly.entity_id
_entity_poly.type
_entity_poly.pdbx_seq_one_letter_code
_entity_poly.pdbx_strand_id
1 'polypeptide(L)'
;MNDYNNLFDVISKADNSIAVILPQLFNIKIGDYVESLTSDEIKKTQDEYKEFIFKLAETPNIILTGFLDNLKMKTEPGVDPCVFKYFKTSDIKLNLKKFNYIKVNSQKIWQSVSDIGFYQNYEYYPYKIPLLYNFNDCVITNIAVEAIRKYYGLNKKSINYSDNVLKIGTIVKVPVSKSGEIIIYQNNEKNKIYNLNEFLNLPANVINDKIIIVKSKNISEQTMISLAMLISSMLQNIYVNYSSVLNYFIAFILFILFVMFYKLLKFSYGFAFMILMEIFIIISTFLLLNNRIYIDFVLFSLVNFIVFFSVYYFKIFNLAIEYNARADVLKDYIYEKSLNHIISKNIDIKTMNTWFQTFVVYINFSNEVVENISLIKNYFDKIKNMIYNTSKEFFIKIINEKDIVVIFLSEIEIKKIVNLLFEIREQFQDNKYNIILNSTEVYIYFQNRQLIIADKNINIRINAESIEKKRYIIVPEKDIQKYIDYIRFQKNINIGGILYYNAIGTREEA
;
A
#
# COMPACT_ATOMS: atom_id res chain seq x y z
N MET A 1 -29.59 38.98 36.26
CA MET A 1 -28.26 39.25 36.88
C MET A 1 -27.95 38.28 38.01
N ASN A 2 -28.88 37.97 38.92
CA ASN A 2 -28.66 37.10 40.09
C ASN A 2 -27.85 35.82 39.81
N ASP A 3 -28.17 35.04 38.77
CA ASP A 3 -27.44 33.80 38.46
C ASP A 3 -25.97 34.04 38.10
N TYR A 4 -25.64 35.16 37.46
CA TYR A 4 -24.26 35.55 37.16
C TYR A 4 -23.52 36.10 38.38
N ASN A 5 -24.22 36.78 39.30
CA ASN A 5 -23.66 37.19 40.59
C ASN A 5 -23.37 35.97 41.47
N ASN A 6 -24.28 35.00 41.51
CA ASN A 6 -24.07 33.73 42.21
C ASN A 6 -22.90 32.93 41.60
N LEU A 7 -22.81 32.88 40.26
CA LEU A 7 -21.68 32.25 39.56
C LEU A 7 -20.35 32.93 39.90
N PHE A 8 -20.33 34.26 39.95
CA PHE A 8 -19.18 35.04 40.39
C PHE A 8 -18.80 34.74 41.85
N ASP A 9 -19.77 34.70 42.75
CA ASP A 9 -19.55 34.42 44.17
C ASP A 9 -19.03 33.00 44.42
N VAL A 10 -19.41 32.02 43.61
CA VAL A 10 -18.87 30.65 43.66
C VAL A 10 -17.44 30.61 43.10
N ILE A 11 -17.18 31.22 41.93
CA ILE A 11 -15.85 31.21 41.30
C ILE A 11 -14.82 31.99 42.11
N SER A 12 -15.19 33.15 42.67
CA SER A 12 -14.28 34.00 43.45
C SER A 12 -13.89 33.41 44.80
N LYS A 13 -14.66 32.43 45.30
CA LYS A 13 -14.37 31.66 46.53
C LYS A 13 -13.71 30.31 46.25
N ALA A 14 -13.42 29.97 45.00
CA ALA A 14 -12.77 28.70 44.65
C ALA A 14 -11.24 28.81 44.76
N ASP A 15 -10.66 28.05 45.69
CA ASP A 15 -9.22 28.06 45.95
C ASP A 15 -8.45 27.36 44.81
N ASN A 16 -7.32 27.97 44.43
CA ASN A 16 -6.42 27.51 43.35
C ASN A 16 -7.10 27.23 42.00
N SER A 17 -8.32 27.72 41.79
CA SER A 17 -9.12 27.44 40.60
C SER A 17 -9.18 28.64 39.65
N ILE A 18 -9.37 28.35 38.37
CA ILE A 18 -9.48 29.38 37.32
C ILE A 18 -10.69 29.15 36.44
N ALA A 19 -11.51 30.19 36.30
CA ALA A 19 -12.63 30.19 35.38
C ALA A 19 -12.26 30.85 34.05
N VAL A 20 -12.24 30.05 32.98
CA VAL A 20 -12.21 30.53 31.60
C VAL A 20 -13.65 30.73 31.13
N ILE A 21 -14.04 31.97 30.85
CA ILE A 21 -15.39 32.31 30.41
C ILE A 21 -15.41 32.55 28.89
N LEU A 22 -15.98 31.58 28.16
CA LEU A 22 -16.24 31.64 26.72
C LEU A 22 -17.42 32.60 26.43
N PRO A 23 -17.54 33.18 25.21
CA PRO A 23 -18.20 34.47 25.02
C PRO A 23 -19.72 34.40 25.20
N GLN A 24 -20.14 34.71 26.43
CA GLN A 24 -21.51 35.07 26.81
C GLN A 24 -21.62 36.57 27.06
N LEU A 25 -20.56 37.14 27.63
CA LEU A 25 -20.58 38.42 28.32
C LEU A 25 -20.47 39.67 27.42
N PHE A 26 -20.13 39.51 26.15
CA PHE A 26 -19.88 40.64 25.24
C PHE A 26 -20.93 40.82 24.13
N ASN A 27 -21.89 39.90 24.04
CA ASN A 27 -22.78 39.79 22.88
C ASN A 27 -24.27 39.81 23.23
N ILE A 28 -24.63 40.15 24.48
CA ILE A 28 -26.03 40.35 24.87
C ILE A 28 -26.51 41.70 24.33
N LYS A 29 -27.39 41.68 23.33
CA LYS A 29 -28.23 42.84 23.05
C LYS A 29 -29.33 42.87 24.09
N ILE A 30 -29.44 43.97 24.83
CA ILE A 30 -30.45 44.10 25.89
C ILE A 30 -31.89 44.08 25.34
N GLY A 31 -32.07 44.43 24.06
CA GLY A 31 -33.33 44.25 23.33
C GLY A 31 -33.76 42.79 23.09
N ASP A 32 -32.88 41.80 23.25
CA ASP A 32 -33.24 40.37 23.10
C ASP A 32 -33.93 39.81 24.35
N TYR A 33 -34.04 40.59 25.43
CA TYR A 33 -34.52 40.10 26.75
C TYR A 33 -35.73 40.83 27.32
N VAL A 34 -36.08 42.03 26.85
CA VAL A 34 -37.15 42.82 27.48
C VAL A 34 -37.89 43.71 26.46
N GLU A 35 -39.06 43.27 26.03
CA GLU A 35 -39.97 44.02 25.13
C GLU A 35 -40.74 45.16 25.84
N SER A 36 -40.50 45.37 27.14
CA SER A 36 -41.32 46.22 28.02
C SER A 36 -40.57 47.26 28.86
N LEU A 37 -39.27 47.50 28.61
CA LEU A 37 -38.50 48.54 29.31
C LEU A 37 -38.50 49.89 28.59
N THR A 38 -38.50 50.96 29.38
CA THR A 38 -38.27 52.33 28.89
C THR A 38 -36.82 52.55 28.47
N SER A 39 -36.57 53.60 27.67
CA SER A 39 -35.22 53.93 27.17
C SER A 39 -34.19 54.12 28.30
N ASP A 40 -34.60 54.66 29.45
CA ASP A 40 -33.71 54.93 30.56
C ASP A 40 -33.46 53.69 31.44
N GLU A 41 -34.44 52.79 31.57
CA GLU A 41 -34.23 51.47 32.17
C GLU A 41 -33.30 50.62 31.31
N ILE A 42 -33.43 50.70 29.98
CA ILE A 42 -32.48 50.05 29.05
C ILE A 42 -31.07 50.61 29.29
N LYS A 43 -30.87 51.94 29.30
CA LYS A 43 -29.57 52.58 29.58
C LYS A 43 -28.97 52.11 30.91
N LYS A 44 -29.74 52.21 31.99
CA LYS A 44 -29.33 51.77 33.34
C LYS A 44 -28.90 50.31 33.33
N THR A 45 -29.68 49.43 32.68
CA THR A 45 -29.32 48.02 32.51
C THR A 45 -28.01 47.83 31.75
N GLN A 46 -27.70 48.66 30.74
CA GLN A 46 -26.42 48.57 30.01
C GLN A 46 -25.23 48.99 30.88
N ASP A 47 -25.39 50.01 31.71
CA ASP A 47 -24.33 50.49 32.59
C ASP A 47 -24.09 49.54 33.78
N GLU A 48 -25.14 49.05 34.45
CA GLU A 48 -25.03 47.99 35.48
C GLU A 48 -24.37 46.72 34.92
N TYR A 49 -24.78 46.28 33.72
CA TYR A 49 -24.18 45.14 33.04
C TYR A 49 -22.70 45.37 32.71
N LYS A 50 -22.36 46.58 32.25
CA LYS A 50 -20.99 46.98 31.94
C LYS A 50 -20.11 47.01 33.18
N GLU A 51 -20.55 47.59 34.30
CA GLU A 51 -19.83 47.55 35.57
C GLU A 51 -19.57 46.11 36.05
N PHE A 52 -20.55 45.23 35.89
CA PHE A 52 -20.39 43.79 36.16
C PHE A 52 -19.29 43.15 35.28
N ILE A 53 -19.21 43.51 33.99
CA ILE A 53 -18.13 43.06 33.09
C ILE A 53 -16.75 43.57 33.51
N PHE A 54 -16.64 44.86 33.90
CA PHE A 54 -15.38 45.42 34.43
C PHE A 54 -14.91 44.64 35.67
N LYS A 55 -15.80 44.44 36.65
CA LYS A 55 -15.51 43.69 37.88
C LYS A 55 -15.04 42.25 37.60
N LEU A 56 -15.66 41.58 36.63
CA LEU A 56 -15.23 40.25 36.19
C LEU A 56 -13.84 40.24 35.55
N ALA A 57 -13.50 41.25 34.75
CA ALA A 57 -12.22 41.34 34.06
C ALA A 57 -11.04 41.62 35.00
N GLU A 58 -11.29 42.38 36.07
CA GLU A 58 -10.31 42.71 37.11
C GLU A 58 -10.09 41.57 38.13
N THR A 59 -10.93 40.53 38.12
CA THR A 59 -10.85 39.43 39.10
C THR A 59 -9.68 38.48 38.79
N PRO A 60 -8.73 38.26 39.73
CA PRO A 60 -7.49 37.52 39.47
C PRO A 60 -7.67 36.12 38.87
N ASN A 61 -8.60 35.35 39.43
CA ASN A 61 -8.85 33.94 39.07
C ASN A 61 -9.78 33.76 37.85
N ILE A 62 -10.27 34.86 37.27
CA ILE A 62 -11.12 34.82 36.08
C ILE A 62 -10.28 35.13 34.85
N ILE A 63 -10.60 34.45 33.75
CA ILE A 63 -10.09 34.74 32.42
C ILE A 63 -11.30 34.89 31.51
N LEU A 64 -11.64 36.13 31.18
CA LEU A 64 -12.63 36.42 30.14
C LEU A 64 -12.02 36.13 28.77
N THR A 65 -12.85 35.69 27.83
CA THR A 65 -12.46 35.60 26.41
C THR A 65 -13.35 36.51 25.57
N GLY A 66 -12.72 37.40 24.81
CA GLY A 66 -13.30 38.35 23.87
C GLY A 66 -12.92 38.08 22.42
N PHE A 67 -13.73 38.63 21.52
CA PHE A 67 -13.55 38.58 20.06
C PHE A 67 -14.04 39.99 19.55
N LEU A 68 -13.67 40.50 18.35
CA LEU A 68 -14.05 41.82 17.77
C LEU A 68 -14.08 41.79 16.21
N ASP A 69 -14.15 42.89 15.45
CA ASP A 69 -14.41 42.85 13.98
C ASP A 69 -13.31 43.53 13.15
N ASN A 70 -12.90 42.92 12.03
CA ASN A 70 -11.84 43.42 11.12
C ASN A 70 -12.33 44.56 10.20
N LEU A 71 -13.46 45.19 10.57
CA LEU A 71 -14.12 46.24 9.82
C LEU A 71 -14.11 47.56 10.60
N LYS A 72 -13.08 48.36 10.29
CA LYS A 72 -13.02 49.82 10.51
C LYS A 72 -13.04 50.29 11.97
N MET A 73 -12.04 49.91 12.76
CA MET A 73 -11.54 50.81 13.81
C MET A 73 -10.27 51.51 13.32
N LYS A 74 -10.35 52.83 13.13
CA LYS A 74 -9.16 53.69 13.17
C LYS A 74 -8.76 53.80 14.64
N THR A 75 -7.96 52.87 15.14
CA THR A 75 -7.24 53.10 16.39
C THR A 75 -6.27 54.25 16.19
N GLU A 76 -6.27 55.21 17.10
CA GLU A 76 -5.20 56.21 17.16
C GLU A 76 -3.84 55.50 17.36
N PRO A 77 -2.74 56.03 16.79
CA PRO A 77 -1.43 55.42 16.93
C PRO A 77 -0.96 55.50 18.39
N GLY A 78 -1.13 54.41 19.14
CA GLY A 78 -0.66 54.32 20.52
C GLY A 78 -1.34 53.25 21.39
N VAL A 79 -2.55 52.79 21.06
CA VAL A 79 -3.24 51.76 21.87
C VAL A 79 -3.13 50.39 21.22
N ASP A 80 -2.27 49.55 21.80
CA ASP A 80 -1.94 48.21 21.34
C ASP A 80 -2.75 47.16 22.13
N PRO A 81 -3.82 46.57 21.55
CA PRO A 81 -4.89 45.93 22.31
C PRO A 81 -4.66 44.44 22.57
N CYS A 82 -3.41 44.06 22.81
CA CYS A 82 -3.03 42.69 23.12
C CYS A 82 -2.04 42.70 24.29
N VAL A 83 -2.59 42.54 25.48
CA VAL A 83 -1.93 42.43 26.78
C VAL A 83 -1.13 41.12 26.93
N PHE A 84 -1.37 40.10 26.09
CA PHE A 84 -0.66 38.82 26.00
C PHE A 84 0.30 38.72 24.81
N LYS A 85 1.09 39.78 24.61
CA LYS A 85 2.26 39.74 23.73
C LYS A 85 3.42 39.04 24.43
N TYR A 86 3.85 37.92 23.86
CA TYR A 86 4.95 37.12 24.39
C TYR A 86 6.23 37.25 23.57
N PHE A 87 6.09 37.37 22.25
CA PHE A 87 7.22 37.39 21.32
C PHE A 87 6.92 38.37 20.17
N LYS A 88 7.96 38.94 19.54
CA LYS A 88 7.79 39.62 18.26
C LYS A 88 7.67 38.59 17.15
N THR A 89 6.90 38.89 16.11
CA THR A 89 6.74 37.98 14.97
C THR A 89 8.07 37.78 14.21
N SER A 90 8.97 38.77 14.25
CA SER A 90 10.36 38.64 13.75
C SER A 90 11.18 37.53 14.39
N ASP A 91 10.90 37.22 15.66
CA ASP A 91 11.73 36.35 16.48
C ASP A 91 11.31 34.88 16.32
N ILE A 92 10.12 34.64 15.75
CA ILE A 92 9.51 33.33 15.57
C ILE A 92 9.42 32.97 14.09
N LYS A 93 10.28 32.04 13.65
CA LYS A 93 10.37 31.54 12.26
C LYS A 93 9.24 30.54 11.90
N LEU A 94 7.97 30.88 12.20
CA LEU A 94 6.79 30.05 11.95
C LEU A 94 5.76 30.75 11.04
N ASN A 95 4.98 29.96 10.31
CA ASN A 95 3.81 30.41 9.54
C ASN A 95 2.58 30.54 10.44
N LEU A 96 2.62 31.51 11.36
CA LEU A 96 1.59 31.74 12.38
C LEU A 96 0.19 31.97 11.79
N LYS A 97 -0.84 31.47 12.48
CA LYS A 97 -2.25 31.71 12.08
C LYS A 97 -2.64 33.17 12.29
N LYS A 98 -3.40 33.73 11.34
CA LYS A 98 -4.12 34.99 11.56
C LYS A 98 -5.22 34.76 12.59
N PHE A 99 -5.44 35.77 13.42
CA PHE A 99 -6.44 35.76 14.47
C PHE A 99 -7.73 36.44 13.98
N ASN A 100 -8.83 35.68 13.86
CA ASN A 100 -10.16 36.19 13.49
C ASN A 100 -11.09 36.23 14.72
N TYR A 101 -12.12 37.09 14.68
CA TYR A 101 -12.76 37.62 15.88
C TYR A 101 -14.27 38.01 15.61
N ILE A 102 -15.10 38.38 16.63
CA ILE A 102 -16.56 38.72 16.55
C ILE A 102 -16.89 40.14 17.10
N LYS A 103 -17.51 41.03 16.31
CA LYS A 103 -17.87 42.44 16.63
C LYS A 103 -18.37 42.76 18.06
N VAL A 104 -17.70 43.69 18.76
CA VAL A 104 -18.15 44.35 20.01
C VAL A 104 -18.39 45.85 19.77
N ASN A 105 -19.49 46.39 20.30
CA ASN A 105 -19.96 47.75 19.95
C ASN A 105 -19.54 48.88 20.93
N SER A 106 -18.81 48.59 22.02
CA SER A 106 -18.50 49.58 23.08
C SER A 106 -17.01 49.69 23.39
N GLN A 107 -16.46 50.91 23.26
CA GLN A 107 -15.03 51.20 23.44
C GLN A 107 -14.60 51.21 24.93
N LYS A 108 -15.48 51.58 25.87
CA LYS A 108 -15.17 51.44 27.30
C LYS A 108 -15.14 49.98 27.73
N ILE A 109 -16.04 49.14 27.21
CA ILE A 109 -15.96 47.69 27.41
C ILE A 109 -14.69 47.13 26.75
N TRP A 110 -14.31 47.60 25.56
CA TRP A 110 -13.04 47.21 24.94
C TRP A 110 -11.80 47.52 25.81
N GLN A 111 -11.78 48.66 26.50
CA GLN A 111 -10.72 48.99 27.47
C GLN A 111 -10.77 48.16 28.77
N SER A 112 -11.90 47.52 29.09
CA SER A 112 -12.07 46.67 30.28
C SER A 112 -11.66 45.23 30.03
N VAL A 113 -11.77 44.73 28.80
CA VAL A 113 -11.46 43.33 28.48
C VAL A 113 -9.96 43.17 28.36
N SER A 114 -9.36 42.59 29.38
CA SER A 114 -8.00 42.04 29.30
C SER A 114 -7.98 40.78 28.43
N ASP A 115 -8.03 41.01 27.11
CA ASP A 115 -7.62 40.10 26.03
C ASP A 115 -8.48 38.84 25.71
N ILE A 116 -7.92 38.08 24.75
CA ILE A 116 -8.06 36.65 24.46
C ILE A 116 -9.27 36.23 23.64
N GLY A 117 -9.02 35.66 22.46
CA GLY A 117 -10.05 34.99 21.67
C GLY A 117 -9.67 33.56 21.28
N PHE A 118 -10.64 32.91 20.66
CA PHE A 118 -10.60 31.52 20.20
C PHE A 118 -11.06 31.49 18.73
N TYR A 119 -11.22 30.31 18.15
CA TYR A 119 -11.99 30.16 16.90
C TYR A 119 -13.35 29.51 17.22
N GLN A 120 -14.41 29.97 16.56
CA GLN A 120 -15.63 29.18 16.48
C GLN A 120 -15.43 28.04 15.49
N ASN A 121 -16.14 26.92 15.70
CA ASN A 121 -16.26 25.79 14.77
C ASN A 121 -14.96 25.00 14.51
N TYR A 122 -14.32 24.50 15.57
CA TYR A 122 -13.24 23.48 15.52
C TYR A 122 -13.68 22.09 15.01
N GLU A 123 -14.91 21.96 14.51
CA GLU A 123 -15.59 20.71 14.17
C GLU A 123 -15.00 19.97 12.94
N TYR A 124 -14.27 20.69 12.08
CA TYR A 124 -13.95 20.25 10.72
C TYR A 124 -12.52 19.73 10.48
N TYR A 125 -11.66 19.65 11.49
CA TYR A 125 -10.30 19.13 11.35
C TYR A 125 -9.91 18.20 12.51
N PRO A 126 -9.10 17.15 12.27
CA PRO A 126 -8.59 16.29 13.34
C PRO A 126 -7.54 17.03 14.17
N TYR A 127 -8.04 17.75 15.17
CA TYR A 127 -7.36 18.22 16.38
C TYR A 127 -6.00 18.93 16.22
N LYS A 128 -5.78 19.59 15.08
CA LYS A 128 -4.80 20.68 14.93
C LYS A 128 -5.37 21.94 15.57
N ILE A 129 -4.89 22.31 16.76
CA ILE A 129 -5.34 23.52 17.46
C ILE A 129 -4.19 24.55 17.46
N PRO A 130 -4.40 25.79 16.99
CA PRO A 130 -3.38 26.83 17.05
C PRO A 130 -3.09 27.23 18.50
N LEU A 131 -1.83 27.09 18.90
CA LEU A 131 -1.30 27.61 20.17
C LEU A 131 -0.70 29.00 20.03
N LEU A 132 -0.28 29.38 18.82
CA LEU A 132 0.35 30.65 18.50
C LEU A 132 -0.38 31.34 17.34
N TYR A 133 -0.67 32.62 17.52
CA TYR A 133 -1.35 33.48 16.54
C TYR A 133 -0.52 34.71 16.24
N ASN A 134 -0.63 35.24 15.01
CA ASN A 134 -0.06 36.52 14.62
C ASN A 134 -1.10 37.64 14.72
N PHE A 135 -0.73 38.74 15.37
CA PHE A 135 -1.49 39.98 15.44
C PHE A 135 -0.53 41.16 15.27
N ASN A 136 -0.68 41.90 14.17
CA ASN A 136 0.26 42.91 13.70
C ASN A 136 1.71 42.35 13.71
N ASP A 137 2.63 42.96 14.45
CA ASP A 137 4.03 42.56 14.55
C ASP A 137 4.34 41.63 15.75
N CYS A 138 3.32 41.05 16.39
CA CYS A 138 3.47 40.30 17.63
C CYS A 138 2.76 38.94 17.63
N VAL A 139 3.29 38.05 18.46
CA VAL A 139 2.78 36.68 18.65
C VAL A 139 2.04 36.58 19.97
N ILE A 140 0.81 36.05 19.90
CA ILE A 140 -0.10 35.85 21.01
C ILE A 140 -0.33 34.35 21.21
N THR A 141 -0.43 33.92 22.47
CA THR A 141 -0.71 32.52 22.83
C THR A 141 -2.21 32.24 22.99
N ASN A 142 -2.60 30.98 22.79
CA ASN A 142 -3.96 30.51 23.00
C ASN A 142 -4.41 30.61 24.47
N ILE A 143 -5.72 30.82 24.69
CA ILE A 143 -6.37 30.81 26.02
C ILE A 143 -5.94 29.65 26.93
N ALA A 144 -5.70 28.45 26.40
CA ALA A 144 -5.21 27.31 27.17
C ALA A 144 -3.86 27.57 27.87
N VAL A 145 -2.97 28.31 27.20
CA VAL A 145 -1.66 28.71 27.71
C VAL A 145 -1.82 29.67 28.89
N GLU A 146 -2.76 30.63 28.78
CA GLU A 146 -3.07 31.58 29.87
C GLU A 146 -3.75 30.92 31.05
N ALA A 147 -4.67 29.99 30.81
CA ALA A 147 -5.35 29.22 31.84
C ALA A 147 -4.32 28.44 32.68
N ILE A 148 -3.41 27.71 32.02
CA ILE A 148 -2.33 26.97 32.69
C ILE A 148 -1.36 27.94 33.40
N ARG A 149 -0.97 29.05 32.76
CA ARG A 149 -0.05 30.04 33.37
C ARG A 149 -0.63 30.62 34.65
N LYS A 150 -1.85 31.16 34.61
CA LYS A 150 -2.48 31.74 35.81
C LYS A 150 -2.74 30.66 36.86
N TYR A 151 -3.12 29.42 36.47
CA TYR A 151 -3.48 28.34 37.42
C TYR A 151 -2.31 27.98 38.33
N TYR A 152 -1.09 27.98 37.79
CA TYR A 152 0.15 27.82 38.56
C TYR A 152 0.73 29.14 39.12
N GLY A 153 -0.03 30.24 39.12
CA GLY A 153 0.42 31.54 39.62
C GLY A 153 1.61 32.16 38.88
N LEU A 154 1.87 31.75 37.63
CA LEU A 154 3.12 32.08 36.93
C LEU A 154 3.11 33.48 36.30
N ASN A 155 4.25 34.17 36.38
CA ASN A 155 4.49 35.45 35.72
C ASN A 155 4.53 35.30 34.20
N LYS A 156 4.07 36.32 33.43
CA LYS A 156 4.10 36.30 31.95
C LYS A 156 5.45 35.91 31.33
N LYS A 157 6.57 36.36 31.93
CA LYS A 157 7.94 36.01 31.51
C LYS A 157 8.28 34.51 31.60
N SER A 158 7.42 33.68 32.22
CA SER A 158 7.58 32.22 32.25
C SER A 158 7.19 31.56 30.92
N ILE A 159 6.39 32.23 30.08
CA ILE A 159 6.05 31.73 28.76
C ILE A 159 7.20 32.05 27.81
N ASN A 160 7.85 31.00 27.28
CA ASN A 160 8.99 31.11 26.40
C ASN A 160 8.85 30.18 25.21
N TYR A 161 9.37 30.58 24.04
CA TYR A 161 9.34 29.79 22.82
C TYR A 161 10.77 29.60 22.29
N SER A 162 11.15 28.35 22.03
CA SER A 162 12.48 27.98 21.52
C SER A 162 12.38 26.65 20.77
N ASP A 163 13.06 26.51 19.63
CA ASP A 163 13.22 25.21 18.93
C ASP A 163 11.89 24.49 18.59
N ASN A 164 10.87 25.25 18.18
CA ASN A 164 9.51 24.76 17.95
C ASN A 164 8.81 24.20 19.20
N VAL A 165 9.26 24.57 20.41
CA VAL A 165 8.65 24.21 21.69
C VAL A 165 8.21 25.46 22.45
N LEU A 166 6.92 25.56 22.73
CA LEU A 166 6.33 26.51 23.67
C LEU A 166 6.46 25.95 25.09
N LYS A 167 7.01 26.73 26.01
CA LYS A 167 7.26 26.37 27.41
C LYS A 167 6.42 27.28 28.31
N ILE A 168 5.76 26.72 29.32
CA ILE A 168 5.02 27.46 30.35
C ILE A 168 5.72 27.21 31.68
N GLY A 169 6.63 28.12 32.04
CA GLY A 169 7.54 27.94 33.16
C GLY A 169 8.41 26.70 32.98
N THR A 170 8.66 26.00 34.08
CA THR A 170 9.34 24.69 34.11
C THR A 170 8.38 23.51 34.00
N ILE A 171 7.06 23.75 34.04
CA ILE A 171 6.02 22.73 34.28
C ILE A 171 5.59 22.05 32.97
N VAL A 172 5.29 22.84 31.94
CA VAL A 172 4.69 22.35 30.68
C VAL A 172 5.58 22.71 29.49
N LYS A 173 5.80 21.74 28.59
CA LYS A 173 6.60 21.90 27.36
C LYS A 173 5.83 21.30 26.20
N VAL A 174 5.58 22.09 25.16
CA VAL A 174 4.64 21.73 24.09
C VAL A 174 5.25 22.01 22.72
N PRO A 175 5.54 20.98 21.90
CA PRO A 175 5.99 21.17 20.53
C PRO A 175 4.84 21.68 19.67
N VAL A 176 5.15 22.60 18.77
CA VAL A 176 4.21 23.19 17.80
C VAL A 176 4.70 22.94 16.38
N SER A 177 3.73 22.80 15.47
CA SER A 177 3.97 22.66 14.03
C SER A 177 4.62 23.92 13.46
N LYS A 178 5.12 23.83 12.22
CA LYS A 178 5.59 24.99 11.44
C LYS A 178 4.55 26.11 11.31
N SER A 179 3.28 25.85 11.61
CA SER A 179 2.16 26.80 11.57
C SER A 179 1.73 27.33 12.95
N GLY A 180 2.42 26.96 14.03
CA GLY A 180 2.02 27.30 15.41
C GLY A 180 0.90 26.44 15.99
N GLU A 181 0.63 25.26 15.42
CA GLU A 181 -0.45 24.35 15.84
C GLU A 181 0.09 23.18 16.68
N ILE A 182 -0.62 22.75 17.72
CA ILE A 182 -0.42 21.45 18.37
C ILE A 182 -1.37 20.42 17.74
N ILE A 183 -0.96 19.15 17.69
CA ILE A 183 -1.85 18.01 17.42
C ILE A 183 -2.09 17.28 18.74
N ILE A 184 -3.32 17.34 19.25
CA ILE A 184 -3.72 16.62 20.48
C ILE A 184 -4.36 15.28 20.17
N TYR A 185 -4.28 14.36 21.13
CA TYR A 185 -4.94 13.06 21.06
C TYR A 185 -6.44 13.21 21.39
N GLN A 186 -7.31 12.40 20.77
CA GLN A 186 -8.73 12.40 21.09
C GLN A 186 -8.96 11.63 22.39
N ASN A 187 -9.55 12.27 23.41
CA ASN A 187 -10.07 11.53 24.56
C ASN A 187 -11.43 10.91 24.19
N ASN A 188 -11.58 9.61 24.44
CA ASN A 188 -12.82 8.85 24.18
C ASN A 188 -13.75 8.81 25.41
N GLU A 189 -13.32 9.34 26.56
CA GLU A 189 -14.15 9.43 27.76
C GLU A 189 -15.28 10.45 27.60
N LYS A 190 -16.45 10.14 28.18
CA LYS A 190 -17.57 11.09 28.25
C LYS A 190 -17.25 12.19 29.27
N ASN A 191 -16.86 13.35 28.80
CA ASN A 191 -16.73 14.55 29.63
C ASN A 191 -18.06 14.83 30.35
N LYS A 192 -18.03 14.93 31.68
CA LYS A 192 -19.20 15.31 32.47
C LYS A 192 -19.38 16.82 32.40
N ILE A 193 -20.47 17.27 31.79
CA ILE A 193 -20.82 18.68 31.65
C ILE A 193 -21.95 18.97 32.64
N TYR A 194 -21.76 20.02 33.43
CA TYR A 194 -22.77 20.51 34.38
C TYR A 194 -23.52 21.68 33.76
N ASN A 195 -24.84 21.75 33.98
CA ASN A 195 -25.57 22.99 33.72
C ASN A 195 -25.31 24.02 34.83
N LEU A 196 -25.73 25.29 34.63
CA LEU A 196 -25.44 26.36 35.57
C LEU A 196 -25.98 26.08 36.99
N ASN A 197 -27.21 25.57 37.09
CA ASN A 197 -27.85 25.31 38.39
C ASN A 197 -27.18 24.12 39.11
N GLU A 198 -26.75 23.09 38.37
CA GLU A 198 -25.95 22.01 38.93
C GLU A 198 -24.60 22.52 39.45
N PHE A 199 -23.90 23.34 38.65
CA PHE A 199 -22.60 23.89 39.00
C PHE A 199 -22.66 24.76 40.27
N LEU A 200 -23.67 25.64 40.39
CA LEU A 200 -23.88 26.50 41.57
C LEU A 200 -24.13 25.71 42.86
N ASN A 201 -24.59 24.45 42.75
CA ASN A 201 -24.85 23.56 43.89
C ASN A 201 -23.75 22.52 44.11
N LEU A 202 -22.62 22.58 43.39
CA LEU A 202 -21.49 21.69 43.63
C LEU A 202 -20.77 22.06 44.94
N PRO A 203 -20.33 21.07 45.74
CA PRO A 203 -19.54 21.35 46.93
C PRO A 203 -18.16 21.89 46.55
N ALA A 204 -17.63 22.82 47.35
CA ALA A 204 -16.41 23.57 47.03
C ALA A 204 -15.18 22.67 46.73
N ASN A 205 -15.08 21.51 47.38
CA ASN A 205 -14.01 20.53 47.14
C ASN A 205 -14.00 19.92 45.72
N VAL A 206 -15.10 20.01 44.97
CA VAL A 206 -15.17 19.60 43.55
C VAL A 206 -14.75 20.75 42.63
N ILE A 207 -14.89 21.99 43.08
CA ILE A 207 -14.62 23.23 42.33
C ILE A 207 -13.17 23.69 42.51
N ASN A 208 -12.58 23.48 43.70
CA ASN A 208 -11.19 23.81 44.04
C ASN A 208 -10.16 22.93 43.28
N ASP A 209 -8.97 23.48 43.04
CA ASP A 209 -7.90 22.87 42.22
C ASP A 209 -8.40 22.43 40.81
N LYS A 210 -9.13 23.31 40.12
CA LYS A 210 -9.66 23.07 38.75
C LYS A 210 -9.45 24.26 37.81
N ILE A 211 -9.22 23.95 36.53
CA ILE A 211 -9.51 24.90 35.44
C ILE A 211 -10.94 24.63 34.97
N ILE A 212 -11.81 25.59 35.23
CA ILE A 212 -13.26 25.57 34.97
C ILE A 212 -13.50 26.29 33.64
N ILE A 213 -14.26 25.68 32.73
CA ILE A 213 -14.61 26.30 31.45
C ILE A 213 -16.11 26.57 31.43
N VAL A 214 -16.50 27.84 31.42
CA VAL A 214 -17.89 28.27 31.34
C VAL A 214 -18.20 28.66 29.90
N LYS A 215 -19.22 28.04 29.28
CA LYS A 215 -19.63 28.35 27.91
C LYS A 215 -20.99 29.05 27.84
N SER A 216 -21.13 29.91 26.83
CA SER A 216 -22.42 30.51 26.49
C SER A 216 -23.35 29.54 25.74
N LYS A 217 -24.63 29.91 25.65
CA LYS A 217 -25.60 29.22 24.78
C LYS A 217 -25.21 29.30 23.29
N ASN A 218 -24.55 30.39 22.89
CA ASN A 218 -24.17 30.69 21.50
C ASN A 218 -22.84 30.04 21.07
N ILE A 219 -22.24 29.21 21.93
CA ILE A 219 -20.98 28.50 21.67
C ILE A 219 -21.25 27.00 21.69
N SER A 220 -20.78 26.29 20.65
CA SER A 220 -20.95 24.85 20.53
C SER A 220 -20.25 24.12 21.68
N GLU A 221 -20.82 22.98 22.08
CA GLU A 221 -20.26 22.14 23.14
C GLU A 221 -18.86 21.63 22.76
N GLN A 222 -18.68 21.32 21.49
CA GLN A 222 -17.42 20.92 20.86
C GLN A 222 -16.31 21.97 21.08
N THR A 223 -16.65 23.27 21.06
CA THR A 223 -15.69 24.37 21.33
C THR A 223 -15.13 24.28 22.76
N MET A 224 -15.99 24.03 23.74
CA MET A 224 -15.63 23.84 25.14
C MET A 224 -14.82 22.55 25.34
N ILE A 225 -15.25 21.45 24.72
CA ILE A 225 -14.56 20.15 24.76
C ILE A 225 -13.17 20.24 24.13
N SER A 226 -13.00 20.92 22.99
CA SER A 226 -11.69 21.13 22.35
C SER A 226 -10.73 21.90 23.24
N LEU A 227 -11.21 22.92 23.97
CA LEU A 227 -10.39 23.65 24.94
C LEU A 227 -10.03 22.78 26.16
N ALA A 228 -10.97 22.01 26.68
CA ALA A 228 -10.72 21.08 27.79
C ALA A 228 -9.67 20.01 27.41
N MET A 229 -9.80 19.38 26.25
CA MET A 229 -8.84 18.40 25.74
C MET A 229 -7.47 19.04 25.51
N LEU A 230 -7.41 20.26 24.95
CA LEU A 230 -6.15 20.98 24.78
C LEU A 230 -5.41 21.19 26.11
N ILE A 231 -6.11 21.71 27.12
CA ILE A 231 -5.54 21.96 28.46
C ILE A 231 -5.08 20.64 29.08
N SER A 232 -5.90 19.58 29.03
CA SER A 232 -5.55 18.25 29.54
C SER A 232 -4.31 17.67 28.86
N SER A 233 -4.27 17.67 27.51
CA SER A 233 -3.14 17.18 26.72
C SER A 233 -1.84 17.95 27.01
N MET A 234 -1.92 19.26 27.23
CA MET A 234 -0.76 20.08 27.60
C MET A 234 -0.26 19.76 29.03
N LEU A 235 -1.16 19.59 30.01
CA LEU A 235 -0.80 19.24 31.38
C LEU A 235 -0.22 17.81 31.49
N GLN A 236 -0.75 16.87 30.72
CA GLN A 236 -0.30 15.48 30.68
C GLN A 236 0.92 15.26 29.76
N ASN A 237 1.32 16.26 28.98
CA ASN A 237 2.30 16.17 27.88
C ASN A 237 1.98 15.06 26.84
N ILE A 238 0.68 14.82 26.56
CA ILE A 238 0.21 13.84 25.58
C ILE A 238 -0.17 14.56 24.29
N TYR A 239 0.77 14.62 23.35
CA TYR A 239 0.63 15.27 22.04
C TYR A 239 1.41 14.51 20.96
N VAL A 240 1.05 14.71 19.69
CA VAL A 240 1.69 14.02 18.56
C VAL A 240 2.83 14.85 17.98
N ASN A 241 4.06 14.34 18.10
CA ASN A 241 5.25 14.93 17.47
C ASN A 241 5.19 14.80 15.93
N TYR A 242 4.78 15.85 15.23
CA TYR A 242 4.75 15.89 13.77
C TYR A 242 6.07 16.41 13.18
N SER A 243 6.84 15.53 12.54
CA SER A 243 7.99 15.90 11.71
C SER A 243 7.78 15.39 10.28
N SER A 244 7.50 16.32 9.35
CA SER A 244 7.32 15.96 7.94
C SER A 244 8.58 15.34 7.34
N VAL A 245 9.77 15.83 7.72
CA VAL A 245 11.07 15.29 7.26
C VAL A 245 11.24 13.83 7.71
N LEU A 246 10.95 13.53 8.98
CA LEU A 246 11.04 12.17 9.51
C LEU A 246 10.06 11.23 8.78
N ASN A 247 8.83 11.68 8.58
CA ASN A 247 7.79 10.87 7.91
C ASN A 247 8.15 10.58 6.44
N TYR A 248 8.64 11.56 5.69
CA TYR A 248 9.13 11.34 4.31
C TYR A 248 10.37 10.44 4.27
N PHE A 249 11.28 10.56 5.24
CA PHE A 249 12.46 9.70 5.34
C PHE A 249 12.09 8.24 5.65
N ILE A 250 11.14 8.01 6.56
CA ILE A 250 10.59 6.67 6.84
C ILE A 250 9.88 6.10 5.59
N ALA A 251 9.07 6.91 4.90
CA ALA A 251 8.41 6.48 3.66
C ALA A 251 9.41 6.11 2.54
N PHE A 252 10.51 6.85 2.44
CA PHE A 252 11.60 6.57 1.49
C PHE A 252 12.37 5.28 1.85
N ILE A 253 12.65 5.02 3.13
CA ILE A 253 13.23 3.75 3.58
C ILE A 253 12.31 2.57 3.25
N LEU A 254 11.00 2.71 3.51
CA LEU A 254 10.00 1.69 3.16
C LEU A 254 9.97 1.45 1.64
N PHE A 255 9.99 2.51 0.82
CA PHE A 255 10.08 2.39 -0.64
C PHE A 255 11.32 1.61 -1.11
N ILE A 256 12.51 1.89 -0.55
CA ILE A 256 13.74 1.15 -0.89
C ILE A 256 13.62 -0.32 -0.47
N LEU A 257 13.11 -0.62 0.73
CA LEU A 257 12.88 -1.99 1.18
C LEU A 257 11.93 -2.73 0.24
N PHE A 258 10.83 -2.11 -0.17
CA PHE A 258 9.89 -2.67 -1.16
C PHE A 258 10.58 -2.98 -2.51
N VAL A 259 11.39 -2.05 -3.04
CA VAL A 259 12.13 -2.25 -4.29
C VAL A 259 13.18 -3.36 -4.18
N MET A 260 13.85 -3.49 -3.03
CA MET A 260 14.79 -4.58 -2.77
C MET A 260 14.09 -5.94 -2.65
N PHE A 261 13.00 -6.03 -1.90
CA PHE A 261 12.19 -7.25 -1.80
C PHE A 261 11.61 -7.68 -3.16
N TYR A 262 11.18 -6.73 -3.98
CA TYR A 262 10.68 -6.98 -5.35
C TYR A 262 11.73 -7.66 -6.25
N LYS A 263 13.02 -7.32 -6.12
CA LYS A 263 14.10 -7.95 -6.89
C LYS A 263 14.43 -9.38 -6.47
N LEU A 264 14.10 -9.79 -5.24
CA LEU A 264 14.59 -11.04 -4.64
C LEU A 264 13.54 -12.16 -4.55
N LEU A 265 12.25 -11.85 -4.64
CA LEU A 265 11.18 -12.82 -4.40
C LEU A 265 10.68 -13.55 -5.66
N LYS A 266 10.51 -14.87 -5.55
CA LYS A 266 9.73 -15.68 -6.51
C LYS A 266 8.25 -15.26 -6.48
N PHE A 267 7.57 -15.43 -7.62
CA PHE A 267 6.18 -14.99 -7.87
C PHE A 267 5.19 -15.23 -6.71
N SER A 268 5.19 -16.44 -6.13
CA SER A 268 4.33 -16.82 -5.00
C SER A 268 4.49 -15.95 -3.75
N TYR A 269 5.73 -15.58 -3.41
CA TYR A 269 6.01 -14.76 -2.23
C TYR A 269 5.66 -13.29 -2.46
N GLY A 270 5.80 -12.78 -3.69
CA GLY A 270 5.35 -11.43 -4.05
C GLY A 270 3.84 -11.27 -3.91
N PHE A 271 3.07 -12.27 -4.33
CA PHE A 271 1.61 -12.28 -4.19
C PHE A 271 1.16 -12.40 -2.72
N ALA A 272 1.79 -13.28 -1.94
CA ALA A 272 1.48 -13.41 -0.50
C ALA A 272 1.80 -12.12 0.27
N PHE A 273 2.92 -11.47 -0.05
CA PHE A 273 3.30 -10.19 0.53
C PHE A 273 2.35 -9.05 0.13
N MET A 274 1.85 -9.03 -1.11
CA MET A 274 0.82 -8.09 -1.57
C MET A 274 -0.44 -8.20 -0.72
N ILE A 275 -0.97 -9.40 -0.49
CA ILE A 275 -2.15 -9.63 0.36
C ILE A 275 -1.88 -9.17 1.80
N LEU A 276 -0.69 -9.48 2.34
CA LEU A 276 -0.34 -9.12 3.72
C LEU A 276 -0.20 -7.59 3.89
N MET A 277 0.34 -6.90 2.88
CA MET A 277 0.42 -5.44 2.84
C MET A 277 -0.93 -4.76 2.61
N GLU A 278 -1.80 -5.31 1.76
CA GLU A 278 -3.21 -4.90 1.63
C GLU A 278 -3.92 -4.97 2.99
N ILE A 279 -3.85 -6.11 3.68
CA ILE A 279 -4.41 -6.28 5.02
C ILE A 279 -3.81 -5.26 6.01
N PHE A 280 -2.49 -5.05 5.98
CA PHE A 280 -1.84 -4.07 6.85
C PHE A 280 -2.25 -2.62 6.53
N ILE A 281 -2.44 -2.27 5.26
CA ILE A 281 -2.93 -0.95 4.81
C ILE A 281 -4.40 -0.78 5.18
N ILE A 282 -5.24 -1.79 5.03
CA ILE A 282 -6.66 -1.75 5.42
C ILE A 282 -6.79 -1.61 6.93
N ILE A 283 -6.05 -2.38 7.73
CA ILE A 283 -6.01 -2.27 9.20
C ILE A 283 -5.48 -0.89 9.61
N SER A 284 -4.38 -0.44 9.02
CA SER A 284 -3.81 0.89 9.32
C SER A 284 -4.80 2.01 8.96
N THR A 285 -5.43 1.93 7.79
CA THR A 285 -6.42 2.91 7.31
C THR A 285 -7.68 2.88 8.17
N PHE A 286 -8.15 1.70 8.60
CA PHE A 286 -9.27 1.58 9.52
C PHE A 286 -8.94 2.18 10.90
N LEU A 287 -7.79 1.85 11.48
CA LEU A 287 -7.34 2.43 12.76
C LEU A 287 -7.14 3.95 12.65
N LEU A 288 -6.58 4.43 11.55
CA LEU A 288 -6.35 5.86 11.29
C LEU A 288 -7.66 6.62 11.03
N LEU A 289 -8.59 6.07 10.27
CA LEU A 289 -9.92 6.66 10.02
C LEU A 289 -10.82 6.63 11.25
N ASN A 290 -10.77 5.55 12.05
CA ASN A 290 -11.48 5.46 13.32
C ASN A 290 -10.96 6.50 14.32
N ASN A 291 -9.66 6.82 14.26
CA ASN A 291 -9.02 7.94 14.96
C ASN A 291 -9.07 9.28 14.18
N ARG A 292 -9.74 9.33 13.02
CA ARG A 292 -9.88 10.48 12.09
C ARG A 292 -8.60 11.16 11.59
N ILE A 293 -7.46 10.48 11.64
CA ILE A 293 -6.13 11.04 11.36
C ILE A 293 -5.62 10.58 9.98
N TYR A 294 -5.40 11.55 9.07
CA TYR A 294 -4.82 11.46 7.70
C TYR A 294 -5.67 10.91 6.53
N ILE A 295 -6.13 11.83 5.67
CA ILE A 295 -6.52 11.54 4.27
C ILE A 295 -5.27 11.33 3.38
N ASP A 296 -4.18 12.07 3.65
CA ASP A 296 -2.94 12.00 2.86
C ASP A 296 -2.29 10.61 2.87
N PHE A 297 -2.45 9.86 3.96
CA PHE A 297 -1.99 8.47 4.08
C PHE A 297 -2.77 7.55 3.12
N VAL A 298 -4.09 7.71 3.03
CA VAL A 298 -4.95 6.93 2.13
C VAL A 298 -4.56 7.18 0.67
N LEU A 299 -4.34 8.45 0.28
CA LEU A 299 -3.85 8.80 -1.05
C LEU A 299 -2.47 8.19 -1.35
N PHE A 300 -1.53 8.26 -0.40
CA PHE A 300 -0.19 7.68 -0.57
C PHE A 300 -0.25 6.14 -0.71
N SER A 301 -1.06 5.46 0.09
CA SER A 301 -1.29 4.01 -0.02
C SER A 301 -1.92 3.63 -1.36
N LEU A 302 -2.90 4.40 -1.85
CA LEU A 302 -3.60 4.13 -3.11
C LEU A 302 -2.69 4.35 -4.33
N VAL A 303 -1.81 5.36 -4.30
CA VAL A 303 -0.76 5.54 -5.33
C VAL A 303 0.23 4.38 -5.33
N ASN A 304 0.69 3.91 -4.16
CA ASN A 304 1.57 2.74 -4.08
C ASN A 304 0.89 1.46 -4.60
N PHE A 305 -0.40 1.26 -4.29
CA PHE A 305 -1.19 0.16 -4.84
C PHE A 305 -1.25 0.21 -6.37
N ILE A 306 -1.57 1.36 -6.97
CA ILE A 306 -1.63 1.51 -8.43
C ILE A 306 -0.27 1.20 -9.08
N VAL A 307 0.82 1.79 -8.57
CA VAL A 307 2.17 1.56 -9.12
C VAL A 307 2.56 0.08 -9.03
N PHE A 308 2.31 -0.56 -7.89
CA PHE A 308 2.59 -1.98 -7.70
C PHE A 308 1.73 -2.86 -8.61
N PHE A 309 0.43 -2.58 -8.71
CA PHE A 309 -0.50 -3.32 -9.58
C PHE A 309 -0.12 -3.19 -11.05
N SER A 310 0.20 -1.97 -11.55
CA SER A 310 0.62 -1.77 -12.94
C SER A 310 1.90 -2.56 -13.27
N VAL A 311 2.90 -2.56 -12.38
CA VAL A 311 4.15 -3.32 -12.57
C VAL A 311 3.90 -4.84 -12.50
N TYR A 312 3.06 -5.29 -11.56
CA TYR A 312 2.73 -6.70 -11.39
C TYR A 312 1.90 -7.25 -12.57
N TYR A 313 0.90 -6.49 -13.01
CA TYR A 313 0.10 -6.79 -14.21
C TYR A 313 0.97 -6.87 -15.46
N PHE A 314 1.89 -5.90 -15.67
CA PHE A 314 2.83 -5.93 -16.79
C PHE A 314 3.72 -7.18 -16.78
N LYS A 315 4.18 -7.63 -15.60
CA LYS A 315 4.98 -8.86 -15.46
C LYS A 315 4.17 -10.13 -15.76
N ILE A 316 2.92 -10.22 -15.32
CA ILE A 316 2.01 -11.33 -15.67
C ILE A 316 1.71 -11.32 -17.18
N PHE A 317 1.44 -10.15 -17.74
CA PHE A 317 1.12 -9.98 -19.15
C PHE A 317 2.28 -10.40 -20.06
N ASN A 318 3.52 -10.00 -19.72
CA ASN A 318 4.71 -10.45 -20.44
C ASN A 318 4.93 -11.97 -20.33
N LEU A 319 4.77 -12.56 -19.14
CA LEU A 319 4.85 -14.03 -18.97
C LEU A 319 3.77 -14.77 -19.78
N ALA A 320 2.57 -14.21 -19.88
CA ALA A 320 1.49 -14.76 -20.71
C ALA A 320 1.79 -14.63 -22.22
N ILE A 321 2.39 -13.50 -22.65
CA ILE A 321 2.89 -13.33 -24.03
C ILE A 321 3.99 -14.34 -24.35
N GLU A 322 5.00 -14.50 -23.48
CA GLU A 322 6.08 -15.47 -23.65
C GLU A 322 5.55 -16.90 -23.70
N TYR A 323 4.59 -17.25 -22.82
CA TYR A 323 3.90 -18.54 -22.82
C TYR A 323 3.20 -18.79 -24.15
N ASN A 324 2.38 -17.83 -24.60
CA ASN A 324 1.61 -17.96 -25.85
C ASN A 324 2.52 -18.02 -27.08
N ALA A 325 3.61 -17.24 -27.11
CA ALA A 325 4.59 -17.28 -28.20
C ALA A 325 5.34 -18.61 -28.25
N ARG A 326 5.74 -19.19 -27.10
CA ARG A 326 6.32 -20.53 -27.02
C ARG A 326 5.31 -21.60 -27.46
N ALA A 327 4.09 -21.54 -26.96
CA ALA A 327 3.01 -22.47 -27.31
C ALA A 327 2.68 -22.45 -28.81
N ASP A 328 2.59 -21.28 -29.43
CA ASP A 328 2.28 -21.12 -30.86
C ASP A 328 3.31 -21.79 -31.78
N VAL A 329 4.59 -21.71 -31.41
CA VAL A 329 5.70 -22.32 -32.14
C VAL A 329 5.84 -23.82 -31.86
N LEU A 330 5.49 -24.27 -30.65
CA LEU A 330 5.69 -25.65 -30.19
C LEU A 330 4.55 -26.62 -30.54
N LYS A 331 3.31 -26.13 -30.69
CA LYS A 331 2.10 -26.94 -30.92
C LYS A 331 2.21 -27.94 -32.09
N ASP A 332 2.93 -27.57 -33.14
CA ASP A 332 3.07 -28.39 -34.35
C ASP A 332 3.99 -29.61 -34.11
N TYR A 333 4.98 -29.46 -33.24
CA TYR A 333 6.05 -30.44 -32.99
C TYR A 333 5.84 -31.30 -31.74
N ILE A 334 4.89 -30.93 -30.87
CA ILE A 334 4.60 -31.60 -29.58
C ILE A 334 3.16 -32.15 -29.62
N TYR A 335 2.86 -33.15 -28.78
CA TYR A 335 1.47 -33.58 -28.54
C TYR A 335 0.69 -32.53 -27.73
N GLU A 336 -0.52 -32.17 -28.16
CA GLU A 336 -1.30 -31.08 -27.56
C GLU A 336 -1.41 -31.19 -26.02
N LYS A 337 -1.72 -32.39 -25.50
CA LYS A 337 -1.84 -32.64 -24.05
C LYS A 337 -0.51 -32.58 -23.29
N SER A 338 0.63 -32.62 -23.99
CA SER A 338 1.97 -32.44 -23.42
C SER A 338 2.46 -30.99 -23.41
N LEU A 339 1.87 -30.10 -24.22
CA LEU A 339 2.38 -28.74 -24.46
C LEU A 339 2.54 -27.95 -23.16
N ASN A 340 1.48 -27.90 -22.35
CA ASN A 340 1.48 -27.20 -21.06
C ASN A 340 2.53 -27.79 -20.08
N HIS A 341 2.73 -29.10 -20.10
CA HIS A 341 3.67 -29.81 -19.22
C HIS A 341 5.13 -29.53 -19.60
N ILE A 342 5.44 -29.53 -20.90
CA ILE A 342 6.78 -29.21 -21.41
C ILE A 342 7.14 -27.75 -21.13
N ILE A 343 6.23 -26.82 -21.43
CA ILE A 343 6.47 -25.37 -21.25
C ILE A 343 6.58 -25.02 -19.76
N SER A 344 5.67 -25.51 -18.91
CA SER A 344 5.68 -25.19 -17.46
C SER A 344 6.90 -25.74 -16.71
N LYS A 345 7.45 -26.88 -17.14
CA LYS A 345 8.71 -27.42 -16.62
C LYS A 345 9.97 -26.84 -17.28
N ASN A 346 9.80 -25.98 -18.30
CA ASN A 346 10.85 -25.42 -19.16
C ASN A 346 11.76 -26.50 -19.76
N ILE A 347 11.17 -27.63 -20.18
CA ILE A 347 11.92 -28.75 -20.80
C ILE A 347 12.43 -28.33 -22.18
N ASP A 348 11.58 -27.67 -22.96
CA ASP A 348 11.91 -27.02 -24.23
C ASP A 348 13.16 -26.12 -24.10
N ILE A 349 13.17 -25.20 -23.13
CA ILE A 349 14.30 -24.28 -22.91
C ILE A 349 15.59 -25.02 -22.52
N LYS A 350 15.50 -26.08 -21.70
CA LYS A 350 16.68 -26.86 -21.27
C LYS A 350 17.31 -27.67 -22.40
N THR A 351 16.49 -28.14 -23.34
CA THR A 351 16.92 -28.98 -24.49
C THR A 351 17.26 -28.19 -25.75
N MET A 352 16.87 -26.92 -25.84
CA MET A 352 17.17 -26.07 -27.00
C MET A 352 18.51 -25.36 -26.85
N ASN A 353 19.16 -25.16 -27.99
CA ASN A 353 20.46 -24.51 -28.13
C ASN A 353 21.58 -25.17 -27.30
N THR A 354 21.40 -26.44 -26.95
CA THR A 354 22.35 -27.29 -26.22
C THR A 354 22.50 -28.62 -26.93
N TRP A 355 23.70 -29.21 -26.89
CA TRP A 355 23.89 -30.61 -27.27
C TRP A 355 23.50 -31.50 -26.10
N PHE A 356 22.62 -32.48 -26.33
CA PHE A 356 22.25 -33.46 -25.31
C PHE A 356 22.12 -34.86 -25.89
N GLN A 357 22.53 -35.87 -25.12
CA GLN A 357 22.41 -37.29 -25.47
C GLN A 357 20.95 -37.73 -25.35
N THR A 358 20.41 -38.39 -26.36
CA THR A 358 19.04 -38.93 -26.36
C THR A 358 18.89 -40.10 -27.33
N PHE A 359 17.69 -40.67 -27.39
CA PHE A 359 17.25 -41.59 -28.42
C PHE A 359 16.51 -40.84 -29.52
N VAL A 360 16.91 -41.09 -30.77
CA VAL A 360 16.25 -40.56 -31.97
C VAL A 360 15.72 -41.73 -32.77
N VAL A 361 14.45 -41.63 -33.17
CA VAL A 361 13.77 -42.62 -34.01
C VAL A 361 13.46 -41.98 -35.35
N TYR A 362 13.93 -42.58 -36.43
CA TYR A 362 13.57 -42.19 -37.80
C TYR A 362 12.70 -43.28 -38.42
N ILE A 363 11.54 -42.92 -38.98
CA ILE A 363 10.67 -43.82 -39.72
C ILE A 363 10.74 -43.37 -41.18
N ASN A 364 11.45 -44.16 -41.99
CA ASN A 364 11.78 -43.82 -43.36
C ASN A 364 10.94 -44.66 -44.34
N PHE A 365 10.13 -43.99 -45.15
CA PHE A 365 9.15 -44.63 -46.05
C PHE A 365 9.72 -44.87 -47.46
N SER A 366 9.25 -45.91 -48.14
CA SER A 366 9.59 -46.16 -49.55
C SER A 366 9.02 -45.06 -50.44
N ASN A 367 9.66 -44.83 -51.59
CA ASN A 367 9.23 -43.78 -52.52
C ASN A 367 7.81 -44.05 -53.09
N GLU A 368 7.37 -45.30 -53.13
CA GLU A 368 5.99 -45.70 -53.52
C GLU A 368 4.92 -45.13 -52.58
N VAL A 369 5.26 -44.84 -51.30
CA VAL A 369 4.32 -44.27 -50.32
C VAL A 369 4.23 -42.74 -50.45
N VAL A 370 5.24 -42.10 -51.06
CA VAL A 370 5.37 -40.63 -51.15
C VAL A 370 4.30 -40.02 -52.05
N GLU A 371 3.77 -40.79 -53.01
CA GLU A 371 2.71 -40.36 -53.92
C GLU A 371 1.38 -40.04 -53.20
N ASN A 372 1.23 -40.40 -51.92
CA ASN A 372 0.04 -40.10 -51.13
C ASN A 372 0.33 -39.45 -49.77
N ILE A 373 0.54 -38.13 -49.81
CA ILE A 373 0.75 -37.25 -48.63
C ILE A 373 -0.34 -37.41 -47.56
N SER A 374 -1.58 -37.77 -47.93
CA SER A 374 -2.68 -37.97 -46.97
C SER A 374 -2.46 -39.20 -46.06
N LEU A 375 -1.83 -40.26 -46.60
CA LEU A 375 -1.45 -41.43 -45.79
C LEU A 375 -0.35 -41.09 -44.80
N ILE A 376 0.68 -40.35 -45.21
CA ILE A 376 1.79 -39.96 -44.33
C ILE A 376 1.29 -39.11 -43.14
N LYS A 377 0.34 -38.21 -43.36
CA LYS A 377 -0.33 -37.46 -42.27
C LYS A 377 -1.09 -38.38 -41.30
N ASN A 378 -1.85 -39.33 -41.82
CA ASN A 378 -2.58 -40.32 -40.99
C ASN A 378 -1.61 -41.18 -40.15
N TYR A 379 -0.48 -41.61 -40.73
CA TYR A 379 0.58 -42.28 -39.97
C TYR A 379 1.20 -41.37 -38.91
N PHE A 380 1.53 -40.12 -39.25
CA PHE A 380 2.08 -39.15 -38.31
C PHE A 380 1.18 -38.97 -37.09
N ASP A 381 -0.12 -38.76 -37.26
CA ASP A 381 -1.04 -38.59 -36.13
C ASP A 381 -1.20 -39.86 -35.29
N LYS A 382 -1.26 -41.05 -35.91
CA LYS A 382 -1.30 -42.32 -35.15
C LYS A 382 -0.02 -42.55 -34.36
N ILE A 383 1.15 -42.43 -35.01
CA ILE A 383 2.47 -42.55 -34.38
C ILE A 383 2.61 -41.54 -33.23
N LYS A 384 2.21 -40.29 -33.45
CA LYS A 384 2.21 -39.21 -32.45
C LYS A 384 1.34 -39.55 -31.22
N ASN A 385 0.20 -40.23 -31.40
CA ASN A 385 -0.61 -40.75 -30.29
C ASN A 385 0.05 -41.94 -29.57
N MET A 386 0.66 -42.89 -30.29
CA MET A 386 1.35 -44.04 -29.68
C MET A 386 2.53 -43.58 -28.81
N ILE A 387 3.36 -42.67 -29.34
CA ILE A 387 4.50 -42.11 -28.59
C ILE A 387 4.01 -41.41 -27.32
N TYR A 388 2.92 -40.64 -27.38
CA TYR A 388 2.37 -39.96 -26.20
C TYR A 388 1.97 -40.92 -25.06
N ASN A 389 1.48 -42.12 -25.40
CA ASN A 389 1.17 -43.15 -24.41
C ASN A 389 2.43 -43.72 -23.74
N THR A 390 3.57 -43.72 -24.43
CA THR A 390 4.87 -44.18 -23.91
C THR A 390 5.65 -43.09 -23.16
N SER A 391 5.67 -41.87 -23.70
CA SER A 391 6.30 -40.69 -23.11
C SER A 391 5.57 -39.40 -23.50
N LYS A 392 5.40 -38.53 -22.52
CA LYS A 392 4.81 -37.19 -22.72
C LYS A 392 5.81 -36.17 -23.23
N GLU A 393 7.11 -36.47 -23.21
CA GLU A 393 8.19 -35.49 -23.39
C GLU A 393 8.99 -35.83 -24.65
N PHE A 394 8.48 -35.43 -25.82
CA PHE A 394 9.09 -35.68 -27.12
C PHE A 394 8.80 -34.56 -28.14
N PHE A 395 9.69 -34.40 -29.12
CA PHE A 395 9.40 -33.74 -30.39
C PHE A 395 9.11 -34.78 -31.48
N ILE A 396 8.21 -34.44 -32.40
CA ILE A 396 7.95 -35.18 -33.63
C ILE A 396 7.86 -34.22 -34.82
N LYS A 397 8.45 -34.57 -35.96
CA LYS A 397 8.45 -33.74 -37.17
C LYS A 397 8.48 -34.61 -38.44
N ILE A 398 7.85 -34.14 -39.53
CA ILE A 398 8.06 -34.68 -40.88
C ILE A 398 9.28 -33.99 -41.51
N ILE A 399 10.21 -34.77 -42.04
CA ILE A 399 11.44 -34.33 -42.69
C ILE A 399 11.52 -34.88 -44.13
N ASN A 400 12.19 -34.14 -45.01
CA ASN A 400 12.30 -34.46 -46.44
C ASN A 400 10.94 -34.78 -47.10
N GLU A 401 9.87 -34.13 -46.62
CA GLU A 401 8.46 -34.28 -47.06
C GLU A 401 7.83 -35.68 -46.87
N LYS A 402 8.59 -36.69 -46.45
CA LYS A 402 8.12 -38.08 -46.34
C LYS A 402 8.44 -38.84 -45.05
N ASP A 403 9.56 -38.54 -44.40
CA ASP A 403 10.06 -39.34 -43.27
C ASP A 403 9.65 -38.71 -41.94
N ILE A 404 9.43 -39.52 -40.91
CA ILE A 404 9.06 -39.02 -39.57
C ILE A 404 10.28 -39.15 -38.65
N VAL A 405 10.65 -38.07 -37.96
CA VAL A 405 11.62 -38.09 -36.85
C VAL A 405 10.93 -37.86 -35.52
N VAL A 406 11.32 -38.66 -34.53
CA VAL A 406 10.94 -38.52 -33.12
C VAL A 406 12.21 -38.33 -32.30
N ILE A 407 12.19 -37.35 -31.39
CA ILE A 407 13.27 -37.11 -30.43
C ILE A 407 12.65 -37.10 -29.04
N PHE A 408 13.18 -37.90 -28.13
CA PHE A 408 12.79 -37.87 -26.73
C PHE A 408 13.53 -36.76 -25.98
N LEU A 409 12.82 -36.01 -25.13
CA LEU A 409 13.33 -34.82 -24.44
C LEU A 409 13.77 -35.08 -23.00
N SER A 410 13.54 -36.29 -22.51
CA SER A 410 13.96 -36.77 -21.20
C SER A 410 14.34 -38.25 -21.27
N GLU A 411 14.98 -38.72 -20.20
CA GLU A 411 15.36 -40.12 -20.06
C GLU A 411 14.12 -41.02 -20.04
N ILE A 412 14.14 -42.05 -20.88
CA ILE A 412 13.09 -43.07 -21.00
C ILE A 412 13.77 -44.43 -20.95
N GLU A 413 13.15 -45.35 -20.22
CA GLU A 413 13.58 -46.75 -20.19
C GLU A 413 13.64 -47.35 -21.60
N ILE A 414 14.79 -47.93 -21.95
CA ILE A 414 15.04 -48.53 -23.26
C ILE A 414 13.94 -49.55 -23.63
N LYS A 415 13.50 -50.38 -22.68
CA LYS A 415 12.41 -51.36 -22.85
C LYS A 415 11.11 -50.73 -23.36
N LYS A 416 10.75 -49.53 -22.89
CA LYS A 416 9.54 -48.79 -23.33
C LYS A 416 9.68 -48.30 -24.77
N ILE A 417 10.85 -47.79 -25.15
CA ILE A 417 11.14 -47.40 -26.55
C ILE A 417 11.07 -48.63 -27.45
N VAL A 418 11.74 -49.73 -27.08
CA VAL A 418 11.78 -50.97 -27.87
C VAL A 418 10.38 -51.52 -28.12
N ASN A 419 9.54 -51.62 -27.08
CA ASN A 419 8.15 -52.07 -27.22
C ASN A 419 7.35 -51.17 -28.19
N LEU A 420 7.44 -49.84 -28.03
CA LEU A 420 6.80 -48.87 -28.92
C LEU A 420 7.23 -49.05 -30.38
N LEU A 421 8.49 -49.35 -30.68
CA LEU A 421 8.93 -49.59 -32.06
C LEU A 421 8.32 -50.87 -32.66
N PHE A 422 8.15 -51.92 -31.84
CA PHE A 422 7.47 -53.14 -32.26
C PHE A 422 5.97 -52.92 -32.45
N GLU A 423 5.29 -52.19 -31.56
CA GLU A 423 3.89 -51.79 -31.71
C GLU A 423 3.65 -50.99 -33.00
N ILE A 424 4.51 -49.98 -33.28
CA ILE A 424 4.48 -49.21 -34.54
C ILE A 424 4.63 -50.15 -35.74
N ARG A 425 5.57 -51.11 -35.67
CA ARG A 425 5.80 -52.08 -36.75
C ARG A 425 4.59 -52.98 -37.02
N GLU A 426 3.90 -53.40 -35.97
CA GLU A 426 2.75 -54.32 -36.04
C GLU A 426 1.45 -53.63 -36.46
N GLN A 427 1.24 -52.37 -36.04
CA GLN A 427 0.04 -51.61 -36.37
C GLN A 427 0.03 -51.12 -37.83
N PHE A 428 1.19 -50.88 -38.43
CA PHE A 428 1.31 -50.36 -39.79
C PHE A 428 1.82 -51.42 -40.76
N GLN A 429 0.95 -52.33 -41.17
CA GLN A 429 1.32 -53.45 -42.04
C GLN A 429 1.31 -53.09 -43.53
N ASP A 430 0.45 -52.16 -43.94
CA ASP A 430 0.08 -51.93 -45.34
C ASP A 430 1.17 -51.27 -46.21
N ASN A 431 2.32 -50.91 -45.63
CA ASN A 431 3.33 -50.10 -46.30
C ASN A 431 4.78 -50.57 -46.06
N LYS A 432 5.64 -50.23 -47.02
CA LYS A 432 7.09 -50.46 -46.95
C LYS A 432 7.79 -49.24 -46.33
N TYR A 433 8.20 -49.37 -45.07
CA TYR A 433 9.10 -48.42 -44.39
C TYR A 433 10.20 -49.19 -43.66
N ASN A 434 11.19 -48.50 -43.08
CA ASN A 434 12.05 -49.04 -42.03
C ASN A 434 12.10 -48.04 -40.87
N ILE A 435 12.18 -48.54 -39.65
CA ILE A 435 12.39 -47.77 -38.42
C ILE A 435 13.88 -47.82 -38.11
N ILE A 436 14.51 -46.71 -37.75
CA ILE A 436 15.92 -46.62 -37.36
C ILE A 436 15.98 -46.07 -35.94
N LEU A 437 16.60 -46.81 -35.02
CA LEU A 437 16.82 -46.39 -33.64
C LEU A 437 18.29 -46.03 -33.44
N ASN A 438 18.57 -44.76 -33.13
CA ASN A 438 19.93 -44.23 -32.94
C ASN A 438 20.05 -43.62 -31.53
N SER A 439 21.08 -43.99 -30.78
CA SER A 439 21.45 -43.31 -29.53
C SER A 439 22.58 -42.32 -29.83
N THR A 440 22.30 -41.02 -29.70
CA THR A 440 23.13 -39.95 -30.25
C THR A 440 22.97 -38.65 -29.48
N GLU A 441 23.90 -37.72 -29.66
CA GLU A 441 23.69 -36.33 -29.24
C GLU A 441 22.98 -35.55 -30.34
N VAL A 442 21.99 -34.76 -29.94
CA VAL A 442 21.26 -33.84 -30.81
C VAL A 442 21.40 -32.40 -30.34
N TYR A 443 21.32 -31.47 -31.28
CA TYR A 443 21.19 -30.04 -31.04
C TYR A 443 19.92 -29.54 -31.72
N ILE A 444 19.04 -28.90 -30.94
CA ILE A 444 17.71 -28.49 -31.39
C ILE A 444 17.60 -26.98 -31.26
N TYR A 445 17.15 -26.31 -32.33
CA TYR A 445 16.94 -24.86 -32.33
C TYR A 445 15.79 -24.46 -33.26
N PHE A 446 15.32 -23.22 -33.11
CA PHE A 446 14.34 -22.63 -34.02
C PHE A 446 15.00 -21.61 -34.93
N GLN A 447 14.74 -21.72 -36.23
CA GLN A 447 15.08 -20.71 -37.23
C GLN A 447 13.82 -20.43 -38.07
N ASN A 448 13.43 -19.16 -38.21
CA ASN A 448 12.25 -18.73 -38.96
C ASN A 448 10.97 -19.52 -38.59
N ARG A 449 10.75 -19.77 -37.29
CA ARG A 449 9.67 -20.60 -36.70
C ARG A 449 9.70 -22.10 -37.07
N GLN A 450 10.73 -22.58 -37.75
CA GLN A 450 10.91 -24.01 -38.04
C GLN A 450 11.85 -24.67 -37.04
N LEU A 451 11.46 -25.84 -36.52
CA LEU A 451 12.31 -26.67 -35.67
C LEU A 451 13.42 -27.29 -36.52
N ILE A 452 14.67 -27.00 -36.20
CA ILE A 452 15.86 -27.60 -36.83
C ILE A 452 16.52 -28.55 -35.83
N ILE A 453 16.95 -29.70 -36.35
CA ILE A 453 17.56 -30.80 -35.60
C ILE A 453 18.90 -31.09 -36.28
N ALA A 454 19.99 -30.99 -35.53
CA ALA A 454 21.30 -31.53 -35.92
C ALA A 454 21.59 -32.78 -35.08
N ASP A 455 21.90 -33.91 -35.74
CA ASP A 455 22.31 -35.17 -35.12
C ASP A 455 23.81 -35.36 -35.36
N LYS A 456 24.62 -35.55 -34.30
CA LYS A 456 26.07 -35.82 -34.45
C LYS A 456 26.37 -37.03 -35.33
N ASN A 457 25.45 -37.99 -35.40
CA ASN A 457 25.58 -39.25 -36.13
C ASN A 457 24.65 -39.30 -37.36
N ILE A 458 24.32 -38.16 -37.98
CA ILE A 458 23.39 -38.08 -39.13
C ILE A 458 23.75 -39.04 -40.28
N ASN A 459 25.03 -39.38 -40.47
CA ASN A 459 25.49 -40.36 -41.47
C ASN A 459 24.87 -41.76 -41.29
N ILE A 460 24.53 -42.14 -40.06
CA ILE A 460 23.84 -43.41 -39.75
C ILE A 460 22.43 -43.40 -40.35
N ARG A 461 21.73 -42.27 -40.27
CA ARG A 461 20.44 -42.11 -40.94
C ARG A 461 20.63 -42.14 -42.46
N ILE A 462 21.51 -41.30 -43.00
CA ILE A 462 21.73 -41.12 -44.45
C ILE A 462 22.04 -42.46 -45.14
N ASN A 463 22.98 -43.25 -44.58
CA ASN A 463 23.32 -44.56 -45.13
C ASN A 463 22.12 -45.54 -45.04
N ALA A 464 21.39 -45.54 -43.93
CA ALA A 464 20.21 -46.38 -43.74
C ALA A 464 19.02 -46.03 -44.68
N GLU A 465 19.01 -44.84 -45.30
CA GLU A 465 17.98 -44.49 -46.30
C GLU A 465 18.04 -45.42 -47.53
N SER A 466 19.23 -45.94 -47.88
CA SER A 466 19.41 -46.90 -48.99
C SER A 466 19.10 -48.36 -48.64
N ILE A 467 18.84 -48.68 -47.36
CA ILE A 467 18.37 -50.01 -46.97
C ILE A 467 16.94 -50.22 -47.50
N GLU A 468 16.75 -51.31 -48.24
CA GLU A 468 15.46 -51.76 -48.79
C GLU A 468 14.36 -51.77 -47.71
N LYS A 469 13.21 -51.17 -48.01
CA LYS A 469 12.12 -50.97 -47.05
C LYS A 469 11.29 -52.25 -46.88
N LYS A 470 11.45 -52.91 -45.73
CA LYS A 470 10.88 -54.23 -45.43
C LYS A 470 10.21 -54.32 -44.05
N ARG A 471 9.88 -53.16 -43.45
CA ARG A 471 9.42 -53.00 -42.06
C ARG A 471 10.46 -53.48 -41.05
N TYR A 472 11.74 -53.28 -41.38
CA TYR A 472 12.84 -53.57 -40.46
C TYR A 472 12.92 -52.52 -39.35
N ILE A 473 13.27 -52.95 -38.14
CA ILE A 473 13.68 -52.06 -37.05
C ILE A 473 15.21 -52.16 -36.99
N ILE A 474 15.88 -51.08 -37.33
CA ILE A 474 17.29 -51.04 -37.70
C ILE A 474 18.08 -50.35 -36.58
N VAL A 475 19.08 -51.05 -36.07
CA VAL A 475 20.00 -50.58 -35.03
C VAL A 475 21.43 -50.56 -35.60
N PRO A 476 22.20 -49.47 -35.45
CA PRO A 476 23.61 -49.45 -35.86
C PRO A 476 24.48 -50.26 -34.89
N GLU A 477 25.54 -50.90 -35.39
CA GLU A 477 26.40 -51.79 -34.60
C GLU A 477 26.90 -51.16 -33.29
N LYS A 478 27.31 -49.88 -33.34
CA LYS A 478 27.78 -49.11 -32.17
C LYS A 478 26.81 -49.09 -30.97
N ASP A 479 25.51 -49.31 -31.19
CA ASP A 479 24.49 -49.23 -30.16
C ASP A 479 23.92 -50.61 -29.77
N ILE A 480 24.29 -51.72 -30.43
CA ILE A 480 23.72 -53.06 -30.14
C ILE A 480 23.80 -53.39 -28.65
N GLN A 481 24.95 -53.15 -28.02
CA GLN A 481 25.18 -53.47 -26.61
C GLN A 481 24.22 -52.74 -25.65
N LYS A 482 23.65 -51.59 -26.05
CA LYS A 482 22.63 -50.87 -25.28
C LYS A 482 21.24 -51.54 -25.35
N TYR A 483 21.03 -52.42 -26.32
CA TYR A 483 19.73 -53.02 -26.63
C TYR A 483 19.73 -54.55 -26.59
N ILE A 484 20.90 -55.19 -26.41
CA ILE A 484 21.07 -56.64 -26.56
C ILE A 484 20.24 -57.45 -25.56
N ASP A 485 20.00 -56.91 -24.36
CA ASP A 485 19.17 -57.54 -23.33
C ASP A 485 17.67 -57.45 -23.63
N TYR A 486 17.25 -56.49 -24.47
CA TYR A 486 15.84 -56.24 -24.78
C TYR A 486 15.43 -56.74 -26.18
N ILE A 487 16.39 -56.94 -27.10
CA ILE A 487 16.14 -57.21 -28.52
C ILE A 487 16.76 -58.54 -28.96
N ARG A 488 16.02 -59.29 -29.79
CA ARG A 488 16.54 -60.37 -30.63
C ARG A 488 16.89 -59.80 -32.01
N PHE A 489 18.12 -60.02 -32.47
CA PHE A 489 18.62 -59.59 -33.78
C PHE A 489 18.83 -60.80 -34.70
N GLN A 490 18.56 -60.66 -36.00
CA GLN A 490 18.63 -61.81 -36.95
C GLN A 490 19.36 -61.56 -38.27
N LYS A 491 19.64 -60.30 -38.63
CA LYS A 491 20.20 -59.97 -39.96
C LYS A 491 21.12 -58.77 -39.90
N ASN A 492 22.35 -58.98 -40.38
CA ASN A 492 23.33 -57.93 -40.61
C ASN A 492 23.12 -57.33 -42.01
N ILE A 493 23.19 -56.01 -42.11
CA ILE A 493 23.07 -55.23 -43.34
C ILE A 493 24.25 -54.26 -43.34
N ASN A 494 25.22 -54.42 -44.23
CA ASN A 494 26.36 -53.51 -44.38
C ASN A 494 26.09 -52.52 -45.52
N ILE A 495 26.02 -51.24 -45.20
CA ILE A 495 25.84 -50.16 -46.18
C ILE A 495 26.70 -48.96 -45.79
N GLY A 496 27.43 -48.42 -46.76
CA GLY A 496 28.28 -47.23 -46.56
C GLY A 496 29.37 -47.42 -45.50
N GLY A 497 29.83 -48.66 -45.30
CA GLY A 497 30.79 -49.02 -44.25
C GLY A 497 30.21 -49.12 -42.84
N ILE A 498 28.89 -48.97 -42.68
CA ILE A 498 28.20 -49.10 -41.39
C ILE A 498 27.44 -50.43 -41.38
N LEU A 499 27.67 -51.23 -40.33
CA LEU A 499 26.93 -52.46 -40.09
C LEU A 499 25.67 -52.15 -39.28
N TYR A 500 24.52 -52.63 -39.78
CA TYR A 500 23.21 -52.47 -39.16
C TYR A 500 22.60 -53.84 -38.86
N TYR A 501 21.82 -53.90 -37.78
CA TYR A 501 21.18 -55.12 -37.30
C TYR A 501 19.67 -54.94 -37.29
N ASN A 502 18.94 -55.88 -37.88
CA ASN A 502 17.48 -55.91 -37.82
C ASN A 502 16.99 -56.56 -36.51
N ALA A 503 16.26 -55.80 -35.73
CA ALA A 503 15.53 -56.24 -34.54
C ALA A 503 14.25 -56.99 -34.96
N ILE A 504 14.17 -58.28 -34.60
CA ILE A 504 13.08 -59.17 -35.04
C ILE A 504 11.98 -59.36 -34.02
N GLY A 505 12.32 -59.32 -32.73
CA GLY A 505 11.37 -59.38 -31.61
C GLY A 505 12.03 -58.93 -30.32
N THR A 506 11.22 -58.74 -29.29
CA THR A 506 11.69 -58.53 -27.93
C THR A 506 12.34 -59.80 -27.36
N ARG A 507 13.17 -59.65 -26.32
CA ARG A 507 13.47 -60.73 -25.39
C ARG A 507 12.47 -60.66 -24.25
N GLU A 508 11.71 -61.73 -24.07
CA GLU A 508 11.04 -62.00 -22.80
C GLU A 508 12.10 -62.51 -21.82
N GLU A 509 12.05 -62.01 -20.58
CA GLU A 509 12.98 -62.22 -19.47
C GLU A 509 14.36 -61.54 -19.59
N ALA A 510 14.40 -60.32 -19.02
CA ALA A 510 15.44 -59.79 -18.14
C ALA A 510 14.73 -59.01 -17.01
#